data_AF-A0A965N9P9-F1
#
_entry.id   AF-A0A965N9P9-F1
#
_cell.length_a   1.000
_cell.length_b   1.000
_cell.length_c   1.000
_cell.angle_alpha   90.00
_cell.angle_beta   90.00
_cell.angle_gamma   90.00
#
_symmetry.space_group_name_H-M   'P 1'
#
loop_
_entity.id
_entity.type
_entity.pdbx_description
1 polymer ?
#
loop_
_entity_poly.entity_id
_entity_poly.type
_entity_poly.pdbx_seq_one_letter_code
_entity_poly.pdbx_strand_id
1 'polypeptide(L)'
;KEMYQMGKYAFYFQGGPMDFSCASCHGEDGKRIRLQDLPNLIEQKGAALGYGAWPAYRVSSGNFWTMQRRLNDCYRQQRFPEPIYTSDVTIALQVFMGANGNGM
;
A
#
# COMPACT_ATOMS: atom_id res chain seq x y z
N LYS A 1 -4.01 15.90 -9.61
CA LYS A 1 -5.29 15.17 -9.84
C LYS A 1 -5.07 13.87 -10.61
N GLU A 2 -4.26 13.87 -11.67
CA GLU A 2 -3.95 12.68 -12.48
C GLU A 2 -3.24 11.56 -11.70
N MET A 3 -2.14 11.86 -10.99
CA MET A 3 -1.42 10.86 -10.17
C MET A 3 -2.31 10.20 -9.10
N TYR A 4 -3.26 10.95 -8.53
CA TYR A 4 -4.22 10.37 -7.59
C TYR A 4 -5.14 9.35 -8.27
N GLN A 5 -5.63 9.65 -9.48
CA GLN A 5 -6.49 8.73 -10.23
C GLN A 5 -5.73 7.50 -10.72
N MET A 6 -4.48 7.66 -11.17
CA MET A 6 -3.60 6.54 -11.48
C MET A 6 -3.34 5.67 -10.24
N GLY A 7 -3.09 6.30 -9.09
CA GLY A 7 -2.88 5.59 -7.83
C GLY A 7 -4.12 4.83 -7.40
N LYS A 8 -5.30 5.44 -7.53
CA LYS A 8 -6.58 4.77 -7.32
C LYS A 8 -6.74 3.58 -8.26
N TYR A 9 -6.53 3.76 -9.56
CA TYR A 9 -6.60 2.66 -10.53
C TYR A 9 -5.67 1.50 -10.15
N ALA A 10 -4.39 1.81 -9.87
CA ALA A 10 -3.41 0.81 -9.48
C ALA A 10 -3.78 0.09 -8.17
N PHE A 11 -4.37 0.80 -7.20
CA PHE A 11 -4.79 0.22 -5.92
C PHE A 11 -5.88 -0.85 -6.11
N TYR A 12 -6.78 -0.66 -7.08
CA TYR A 12 -7.86 -1.59 -7.40
C TYR A 12 -7.53 -2.57 -8.53
N PHE A 13 -6.38 -2.44 -9.19
CA PHE A 13 -5.98 -3.31 -10.29
C PHE A 13 -5.70 -4.73 -9.79
N GLN A 14 -6.47 -5.70 -10.27
CA GLN A 14 -6.26 -7.11 -10.00
C GLN A 14 -5.40 -7.74 -11.09
N GLY A 15 -4.44 -8.57 -10.68
CA GLY A 15 -3.67 -9.37 -11.62
C GLY A 15 -2.64 -10.27 -10.96
N GLY A 16 -1.67 -10.71 -11.76
CA GLY A 16 -0.72 -11.73 -11.36
C GLY A 16 -1.38 -13.12 -11.20
N PRO A 17 -0.64 -14.13 -10.76
CA PRO A 17 -1.14 -15.51 -10.68
C PRO A 17 -2.25 -15.76 -9.64
N MET A 18 -2.54 -14.78 -8.79
CA MET A 18 -3.50 -14.90 -7.68
C MET A 18 -4.66 -13.88 -7.77
N ASP A 19 -4.73 -13.11 -8.87
CA ASP A 19 -5.75 -12.08 -9.10
C ASP A 19 -5.93 -11.08 -7.93
N PHE A 20 -4.83 -10.77 -7.24
CA PHE A 20 -4.84 -9.81 -6.13
C PHE A 20 -4.72 -8.38 -6.61
N SER A 21 -5.35 -7.48 -5.85
CA SER A 21 -5.10 -6.04 -5.84
C SER A 21 -4.74 -5.58 -4.42
N CYS A 22 -4.37 -4.31 -4.26
CA CYS A 22 -4.16 -3.74 -2.93
C CYS A 22 -5.48 -3.77 -2.14
N ALA A 23 -6.60 -3.49 -2.81
CA ALA A 23 -7.94 -3.52 -2.23
C ALA A 23 -8.37 -4.91 -1.74
N SER A 24 -7.86 -6.01 -2.33
CA SER A 24 -8.14 -7.37 -1.86
C SER A 24 -7.77 -7.60 -0.40
N CYS A 25 -6.76 -6.87 0.11
CA CYS A 25 -6.32 -6.95 1.50
C CYS A 25 -6.65 -5.68 2.31
N HIS A 26 -6.64 -4.52 1.66
CA HIS A 26 -6.68 -3.21 2.32
C HIS A 26 -7.93 -2.39 1.97
N GLY A 27 -9.01 -3.02 1.48
CA GLY A 27 -10.25 -2.34 1.06
C GLY A 27 -11.42 -2.44 2.03
N GLU A 28 -11.28 -3.18 3.14
CA GLU A 28 -12.37 -3.42 4.09
C GLU A 28 -11.87 -3.38 5.54
N ASP A 29 -12.76 -2.99 6.46
CA ASP A 29 -12.45 -2.95 7.89
C ASP A 29 -12.42 -4.34 8.53
N GLY A 30 -11.65 -4.48 9.61
CA GLY A 30 -11.62 -5.69 10.44
C GLY A 30 -11.01 -6.93 9.77
N LYS A 31 -10.30 -6.75 8.65
CA LYS A 31 -9.62 -7.85 7.96
C LYS A 31 -8.29 -8.20 8.65
N ARG A 32 -7.92 -9.47 8.51
CA ARG A 32 -6.60 -9.98 8.91
C ARG A 32 -6.14 -11.09 7.97
N ILE A 33 -4.83 -11.22 7.80
CA ILE A 33 -4.20 -12.41 7.21
C ILE A 33 -3.38 -13.10 8.29
N ARG A 34 -3.77 -14.33 8.64
CA ARG A 34 -3.25 -15.07 9.80
C ARG A 34 -3.42 -14.23 11.08
N LEU A 35 -2.33 -13.74 11.65
CA LEU A 35 -2.29 -12.93 12.88
C LEU A 35 -1.97 -11.45 12.62
N GLN A 36 -1.96 -11.02 11.35
CA GLN A 36 -1.67 -9.64 10.98
C GLN A 36 -2.96 -8.91 10.63
N ASP A 37 -3.32 -7.92 11.44
CA ASP A 37 -4.42 -7.01 11.13
C ASP A 37 -4.08 -6.14 9.91
N LEU A 38 -5.07 -5.90 9.08
CA LEU A 38 -4.92 -5.15 7.83
C LEU A 38 -5.65 -3.81 7.97
N PRO A 39 -4.94 -2.67 7.88
CA PRO A 39 -5.61 -1.38 7.84
C PRO A 39 -6.40 -1.25 6.53
N ASN A 40 -7.57 -0.65 6.63
CA ASN A 40 -8.35 -0.22 5.49
C ASN A 40 -7.76 1.09 4.94
N LEU A 41 -7.11 1.03 3.77
CA LEU A 41 -6.38 2.16 3.18
C LEU A 41 -7.24 3.05 2.28
N ILE A 42 -8.52 2.73 2.12
CA ILE A 42 -9.48 3.59 1.41
C ILE A 42 -10.19 4.55 2.36
N GLU A 43 -10.27 4.21 3.65
CA GLU A 43 -10.82 5.05 4.70
C GLU A 43 -9.77 5.93 5.37
N GLN A 44 -10.14 7.15 5.74
CA GLN A 44 -9.18 8.17 6.22
C GLN A 44 -8.35 7.69 7.41
N LYS A 45 -9.00 7.15 8.44
CA LYS A 45 -8.33 6.69 9.66
C LYS A 45 -7.34 5.57 9.38
N GLY A 46 -7.73 4.58 8.56
CA GLY A 46 -6.89 3.45 8.26
C GLY A 46 -5.74 3.81 7.31
N ALA A 47 -5.98 4.69 6.33
CA ALA A 47 -4.94 5.25 5.48
C ALA A 47 -3.94 6.09 6.27
N ALA A 48 -4.39 6.94 7.19
CA ALA A 48 -3.50 7.76 8.01
C ALA A 48 -2.62 6.92 8.95
N LEU A 49 -3.18 5.89 9.59
CA LEU A 49 -2.38 4.95 10.39
C LEU A 49 -1.46 4.07 9.53
N GLY A 50 -1.94 3.61 8.37
CA GLY A 50 -1.23 2.68 7.51
C GLY A 50 -0.12 3.32 6.66
N TYR A 51 -0.36 4.53 6.15
CA TYR A 51 0.59 5.30 5.33
C TYR A 51 1.38 6.29 6.17
N GLY A 52 0.71 7.06 7.04
CA GLY A 52 1.33 8.12 7.84
C GLY A 52 2.33 7.63 8.88
N ALA A 53 2.29 6.34 9.25
CA ALA A 53 3.27 5.71 10.14
C ALA A 53 4.61 5.36 9.46
N TRP A 54 4.81 5.72 8.19
CA TRP A 54 6.06 5.46 7.45
C TRP A 54 6.87 6.75 7.26
N PRO A 55 8.22 6.69 7.30
CA PRO A 55 9.07 5.49 7.40
C PRO A 55 9.00 4.80 8.76
N ALA A 56 9.17 3.47 8.77
CA ALA A 56 9.01 2.64 9.97
C ALA A 56 10.25 1.77 10.23
N TYR A 57 10.70 1.71 11.49
CA TYR A 57 11.68 0.71 11.91
C TYR A 57 11.01 -0.65 12.02
N ARG A 58 11.53 -1.63 11.28
CA ARG A 58 10.99 -2.99 11.25
C ARG A 58 11.85 -3.93 12.08
N VAL A 59 11.34 -4.31 13.26
CA VAL A 59 12.02 -5.23 14.20
C VAL A 59 12.46 -6.53 13.51
N SER A 60 11.59 -7.11 12.68
CA SER A 60 11.89 -8.36 11.95
C SER A 60 13.07 -8.28 10.99
N SER A 61 13.45 -7.08 10.53
CA SER A 61 14.56 -6.86 9.59
C SER A 61 15.70 -6.02 10.17
N GLY A 62 15.56 -5.52 11.40
CA GLY A 62 16.57 -4.73 12.11
C GLY A 62 16.89 -3.37 11.49
N ASN A 63 16.03 -2.83 10.62
CA ASN A 63 16.30 -1.58 9.88
C ASN A 63 15.04 -0.76 9.56
N PHE A 64 15.24 0.51 9.22
CA PHE A 64 14.19 1.39 8.72
C PHE A 64 13.80 1.04 7.29
N TRP A 65 12.51 1.06 7.04
CA TRP A 65 11.94 0.89 5.71
C TRP A 65 11.20 2.17 5.31
N THR A 66 11.38 2.55 4.04
CA THR A 66 10.59 3.60 3.40
C THR A 66 9.30 3.01 2.83
N MET A 67 8.35 3.88 2.46
CA MET A 67 7.14 3.45 1.76
C MET A 67 7.45 2.82 0.40
N GLN A 68 8.47 3.30 -0.33
CA GLN A 68 8.94 2.66 -1.57
C GLN A 68 9.30 1.17 -1.33
N ARG A 69 10.09 0.88 -0.29
CA ARG A 69 10.45 -0.50 0.06
C ARG A 69 9.23 -1.32 0.48
N ARG A 70 8.28 -0.71 1.20
CA ARG A 70 7.02 -1.37 1.57
C ARG A 70 6.20 -1.75 0.34
N LEU A 71 6.09 -0.85 -0.65
CA LEU A 71 5.40 -1.13 -1.90
C LEU A 71 6.07 -2.29 -2.67
N ASN A 72 7.40 -2.30 -2.81
CA ASN A 72 8.10 -3.42 -3.45
C ASN A 72 7.77 -4.75 -2.76
N ASP A 73 7.74 -4.78 -1.42
CA ASP A 73 7.37 -5.97 -0.66
C ASP A 73 5.89 -6.37 -0.88
N CYS A 74 4.97 -5.41 -1.00
CA CYS A 74 3.56 -5.68 -1.33
C CYS A 74 3.41 -6.29 -2.74
N TYR A 75 4.08 -5.74 -3.75
CA TYR A 75 4.07 -6.31 -5.12
C TYR A 75 4.66 -7.72 -5.15
N ARG A 76 5.78 -7.95 -4.45
CA ARG A 76 6.39 -9.27 -4.29
C ARG A 76 5.45 -10.27 -3.64
N GLN A 77 4.70 -9.87 -2.61
CA GLN A 77 3.73 -10.75 -1.94
C GLN A 77 2.52 -11.08 -2.81
N GLN A 78 2.13 -10.17 -3.72
CA GLN A 78 1.09 -10.41 -4.73
C GLN A 78 1.58 -11.21 -5.96
N ARG A 79 2.88 -11.55 -6.02
CA ARG A 79 3.52 -12.28 -7.15
C ARG A 79 3.54 -11.47 -8.45
N PHE A 80 3.55 -10.15 -8.32
CA PHE A 80 3.90 -9.25 -9.43
C PHE A 80 5.42 -9.14 -9.58
N PRO A 81 5.91 -8.72 -10.76
CA PRO A 81 7.27 -8.24 -10.93
C PRO A 81 7.59 -7.10 -9.96
N GLU A 82 8.85 -7.00 -9.55
CA GLU A 82 9.28 -5.89 -8.71
C GLU A 82 9.13 -4.55 -9.47
N PRO A 83 8.42 -3.56 -8.90
CA PRO A 83 8.30 -2.26 -9.55
C PRO A 83 9.63 -1.52 -9.52
N ILE A 84 9.89 -0.75 -10.57
CA ILE A 84 11.07 0.13 -10.64
C ILE A 84 10.98 1.14 -9.49
N TYR A 85 12.10 1.31 -8.77
CA TYR A 85 12.20 2.28 -7.69
C TYR A 85 11.82 3.68 -8.19
N THR A 86 10.96 4.39 -7.46
CA THR A 86 10.45 5.72 -7.86
C THR A 86 9.73 5.77 -9.21
N SER A 87 9.17 4.64 -9.67
CA SER A 87 8.29 4.64 -10.85
C SER A 87 6.99 5.40 -10.60
N ASP A 88 6.35 5.84 -11.68
CA ASP A 88 5.07 6.56 -11.62
C ASP A 88 4.01 5.80 -10.85
N VAL A 89 3.94 4.46 -10.99
CA VAL A 89 2.96 3.66 -10.26
C VAL A 89 3.19 3.67 -8.75
N THR A 90 4.45 3.63 -8.29
CA THR A 90 4.73 3.66 -6.84
C THR A 90 4.54 5.06 -6.28
N ILE A 91 4.85 6.11 -7.05
CA ILE A 91 4.56 7.50 -6.68
C ILE A 91 3.05 7.73 -6.62
N ALA A 92 2.31 7.29 -7.63
CA ALA A 92 0.86 7.43 -7.73
C ALA A 92 0.14 6.73 -6.57
N LEU A 93 0.55 5.49 -6.22
CA LEU A 93 0.03 4.78 -5.05
C LEU A 93 0.27 5.54 -3.74
N GLN A 94 1.44 6.15 -3.57
CA GLN A 94 1.74 6.97 -2.39
C GLN A 94 0.90 8.24 -2.36
N VAL A 95 0.69 8.90 -3.50
CA VAL A 95 -0.21 10.05 -3.60
C VAL A 95 -1.64 9.67 -3.23
N PHE A 96 -2.14 8.53 -3.68
CA PHE A 96 -3.48 8.05 -3.35
C PHE A 96 -3.63 7.77 -1.84
N MET A 97 -2.74 6.95 -1.27
CA MET A 97 -2.82 6.59 0.16
C MET A 97 -2.57 7.80 1.07
N GLY A 98 -1.59 8.65 0.74
CA GLY A 98 -1.28 9.86 1.50
C GLY A 98 -2.40 10.90 1.45
N ALA A 99 -3.06 11.06 0.30
CA ALA A 99 -4.23 11.93 0.19
C ALA A 99 -5.42 11.39 0.99
N ASN A 100 -5.65 10.07 0.97
CA ASN A 100 -6.72 9.46 1.77
C ASN A 100 -6.45 9.60 3.28
N GLY A 101 -5.19 9.53 3.71
CA GLY A 101 -4.80 9.72 5.11
C GLY A 101 -4.67 11.17 5.57
N ASN A 102 -5.02 12.16 4.75
CA ASN A 102 -4.85 13.57 5.12
C ASN A 102 -5.79 14.00 6.25
N GLY A 103 -5.37 14.97 7.07
CA GLY A 103 -6.18 15.54 8.16
C GLY A 103 -6.18 14.75 9.47
N MET A 104 -5.28 13.78 9.62
CA MET A 104 -4.96 13.15 10.91
C MET A 104 -3.79 13.83 11.59
#